data_AF-A0A0F2L1Y9-F1
#
_entry.id   AF-A0A0F2L1Y9-F1
#
_cell.length_a   1.000
_cell.length_b   1.000
_cell.length_c   1.000
_cell.angle_alpha   90.00
_cell.angle_beta   90.00
_cell.angle_gamma   90.00
#
_symmetry.space_group_name_H-M   'P 1'
#
loop_
_entity.id
_entity.type
_entity.pdbx_description
1 polymer ?
#
loop_
_entity_poly.entity_id
_entity_poly.type
_entity_poly.pdbx_seq_one_letter_code
_entity_poly.pdbx_strand_id
1 'polypeptide(L)'
;MRLLFIHAEDFSYQVREKAVENPEPLTPELERGSAKNALVVFMSVEDNDNDDPNYMNYVADQILDVVNRVKASQIVLYPYAHLSSNLAGPSKAMQVLLAVYNALRGKSPVPVSRAPFGYYKAFDIKCYGHPLSELSKSLNPDMATAQVIKAQQTVAGDYYVILTPSGEEYEAVKYQFRPGEDDLKALVEKEVMKRELEGGGRPRYIDYCHKFGFEWESMSDVGHMRYGPAATLMMELVEDYVWKLTNELGIPVFKIRGTNMFRRGERAIDEHAKLFNERMYTMESDNEELIMRYAACFQQFAMIKDWVLSYRDVPIGMLEIADSYRYEQPGETVLCFRLRRFYMPDLHIFTKDLGNAMEVALKLHEIIFREIRKLGRDYVSLYNVTKQFYNEHKDYLIELAKREGKPILVRVLPEQK
;
A
#
# COMPACT_ATOMS: atom_id res chain seq x y z
N MET A 1 -12.13 14.21 5.66
CA MET A 1 -12.01 14.22 7.14
C MET A 1 -10.56 14.17 7.55
N ARG A 2 -10.14 15.10 8.41
CA ARG A 2 -8.79 15.12 8.98
C ARG A 2 -8.84 14.69 10.44
N LEU A 3 -7.98 13.74 10.78
CA LEU A 3 -7.84 13.19 12.13
C LEU A 3 -6.41 13.44 12.62
N LEU A 4 -6.27 14.00 13.81
CA LEU A 4 -5.02 14.05 14.56
C LEU A 4 -5.19 13.24 15.85
N PHE A 5 -4.37 12.23 16.00
CA PHE A 5 -4.35 11.30 17.13
C PHE A 5 -3.25 11.70 18.08
N ILE A 6 -3.60 11.85 19.36
CA ILE A 6 -2.63 12.03 20.44
C ILE A 6 -2.88 10.97 21.51
N HIS A 7 -1.90 10.09 21.73
CA HIS A 7 -1.91 9.17 22.85
C HIS A 7 -1.45 9.90 24.12
N ALA A 8 -2.42 10.21 24.98
CA ALA A 8 -2.26 11.05 26.14
C ALA A 8 -2.26 10.23 27.44
N GLU A 9 -1.29 10.51 28.31
CA GLU A 9 -1.27 10.05 29.69
C GLU A 9 -2.43 10.66 30.47
N ASP A 10 -2.63 11.97 30.33
CA ASP A 10 -3.74 12.72 30.91
C ASP A 10 -4.30 13.70 29.86
N PHE A 11 -5.61 13.79 29.77
CA PHE A 11 -6.33 14.75 28.95
C PHE A 11 -7.52 15.32 29.73
N SER A 12 -7.77 16.62 29.62
CA SER A 12 -9.00 17.23 30.13
C SER A 12 -9.45 18.40 29.29
N TYR A 13 -10.74 18.70 29.30
CA TYR A 13 -11.29 19.89 28.66
C TYR A 13 -12.41 20.53 29.49
N GLN A 14 -12.60 21.82 29.29
CA GLN A 14 -13.69 22.61 29.86
C GLN A 14 -14.24 23.59 28.81
N VAL A 15 -15.56 23.57 28.62
CA VAL A 15 -16.26 24.51 27.73
C VAL A 15 -16.17 25.93 28.29
N ARG A 16 -15.97 26.91 27.39
CA ARG A 16 -15.87 28.34 27.73
C ARG A 16 -17.03 29.14 27.15
N GLU A 17 -17.02 29.34 25.85
CA GLU A 17 -18.00 30.19 25.15
C GLU A 17 -18.36 29.61 23.79
N LYS A 18 -19.44 30.13 23.18
CA LYS A 18 -19.92 29.67 21.88
C LYS A 18 -18.97 30.14 20.77
N ALA A 19 -18.59 29.22 19.89
CA ALA A 19 -17.74 29.51 18.72
C ALA A 19 -18.55 29.63 17.41
N VAL A 20 -19.82 29.22 17.42
CA VAL A 20 -20.75 29.31 16.27
C VAL A 20 -22.12 29.80 16.75
N GLU A 21 -22.93 30.35 15.85
CA GLU A 21 -24.28 30.88 16.18
C GLU A 21 -25.19 29.83 16.81
N ASN A 22 -25.19 28.61 16.24
CA ASN A 22 -26.02 27.48 16.66
C ASN A 22 -25.14 26.29 17.08
N PRO A 23 -24.54 26.33 18.28
CA PRO A 23 -23.69 25.25 18.76
C PRO A 23 -24.52 24.07 19.25
N GLU A 24 -23.86 22.97 19.57
CA GLU A 24 -24.54 21.82 20.18
C GLU A 24 -25.28 22.21 21.48
N PRO A 25 -26.49 21.69 21.74
CA PRO A 25 -27.09 21.81 23.06
C PRO A 25 -26.17 21.21 24.12
N LEU A 26 -25.80 22.02 25.12
CA LEU A 26 -24.84 21.61 26.14
C LEU A 26 -25.56 20.85 27.26
N THR A 27 -25.16 19.60 27.48
CA THR A 27 -25.58 18.80 28.65
C THR A 27 -24.48 18.86 29.73
N PRO A 28 -24.81 18.63 31.02
CA PRO A 28 -23.81 18.65 32.10
C PRO A 28 -22.61 17.72 31.87
N GLU A 29 -22.80 16.62 31.14
CA GLU A 29 -21.77 15.64 30.80
C GLU A 29 -20.80 16.13 29.72
N LEU A 30 -21.17 17.15 28.94
CA LEU A 30 -20.37 17.74 27.87
C LEU A 30 -19.70 19.06 28.29
N GLU A 31 -20.03 19.63 29.45
CA GLU A 31 -19.42 20.86 29.95
C GLU A 31 -17.92 20.71 30.26
N ARG A 32 -17.53 19.52 30.72
CA ARG A 32 -16.17 19.15 31.05
C ARG A 32 -15.96 17.65 30.89
N GLY A 33 -14.75 17.26 30.53
CA GLY A 33 -14.35 15.86 30.47
C GLY A 33 -12.90 15.68 30.85
N SER A 34 -12.56 14.48 31.34
CA SER A 34 -11.19 14.08 31.66
C SER A 34 -10.98 12.61 31.35
N ALA A 35 -9.79 12.28 30.86
CA ALA A 35 -9.41 10.94 30.45
C ALA A 35 -7.93 10.69 30.78
N LYS A 36 -7.59 9.45 31.08
CA LYS A 36 -6.22 8.98 31.35
C LYS A 36 -5.87 7.80 30.46
N ASN A 37 -4.61 7.69 30.03
CA ASN A 37 -4.20 6.68 29.05
C ASN A 37 -5.22 6.60 27.89
N ALA A 38 -5.39 7.73 27.21
CA ALA A 38 -6.48 7.99 26.30
C ALA A 38 -5.94 8.27 24.89
N LEU A 39 -6.64 7.76 23.87
CA LEU A 39 -6.44 8.23 22.51
C LEU A 39 -7.37 9.42 22.27
N VAL A 40 -6.80 10.63 22.26
CA VAL A 40 -7.51 11.86 21.93
C VAL A 40 -7.48 12.02 20.41
N VAL A 41 -8.65 12.08 19.79
CA VAL A 41 -8.82 12.19 18.35
C VAL A 41 -9.39 13.56 18.03
N PHE A 42 -8.52 14.47 17.61
CA PHE A 42 -8.92 15.78 17.09
C PHE A 42 -9.45 15.61 15.67
N MET A 43 -10.65 16.13 15.39
CA MET A 43 -11.36 15.88 14.13
C MET A 43 -11.80 17.16 13.45
N SER A 44 -11.39 17.34 12.18
CA SER A 44 -11.99 18.31 11.26
C SER A 44 -12.84 17.58 10.21
N VAL A 45 -14.07 18.05 10.03
CA VAL A 45 -14.96 17.59 8.96
C VAL A 45 -14.79 18.49 7.76
N GLU A 46 -14.52 17.90 6.60
CA GLU A 46 -14.32 18.57 5.32
C GLU A 46 -15.58 18.52 4.45
N ASP A 47 -15.67 19.42 3.46
CA ASP A 47 -16.85 19.57 2.61
C ASP A 47 -17.26 18.30 1.85
N ASN A 48 -16.31 17.42 1.54
CA ASN A 48 -16.55 16.14 0.86
C ASN A 48 -16.96 15.00 1.81
N ASP A 49 -16.87 15.19 3.12
CA ASP A 49 -17.29 14.16 4.09
C ASP A 49 -18.82 14.00 4.08
N ASN A 50 -19.30 12.83 4.50
CA ASN A 50 -20.73 12.57 4.64
C ASN A 50 -20.96 11.60 5.81
N ASP A 51 -22.20 11.36 6.16
CA ASP A 51 -22.63 10.45 7.21
C ASP A 51 -23.01 9.06 6.69
N ASP A 52 -22.52 8.69 5.50
CA ASP A 52 -22.75 7.35 4.93
C ASP A 52 -22.25 6.27 5.92
N PRO A 53 -23.07 5.26 6.26
CA PRO A 53 -22.71 4.23 7.22
C PRO A 53 -21.42 3.49 6.88
N ASN A 54 -21.10 3.25 5.61
CA ASN A 54 -19.85 2.58 5.23
C ASN A 54 -18.65 3.48 5.51
N TYR A 55 -18.76 4.77 5.16
CA TYR A 55 -17.71 5.74 5.46
C TYR A 55 -17.51 5.93 6.97
N MET A 56 -18.58 6.02 7.77
CA MET A 56 -18.49 6.14 9.23
C MET A 56 -17.90 4.90 9.88
N ASN A 57 -18.27 3.71 9.40
CA ASN A 57 -17.67 2.45 9.84
C ASN A 57 -16.18 2.38 9.51
N TYR A 58 -15.79 2.81 8.31
CA TYR A 58 -14.39 2.91 7.90
C TYR A 58 -13.59 3.86 8.81
N VAL A 59 -14.11 5.06 9.07
CA VAL A 59 -13.47 6.02 9.98
C VAL A 59 -13.32 5.43 11.38
N ALA A 60 -14.36 4.77 11.90
CA ALA A 60 -14.30 4.10 13.20
C ALA A 60 -13.23 3.00 13.23
N ASP A 61 -13.16 2.16 12.20
CA ASP A 61 -12.15 1.10 12.10
C ASP A 61 -10.72 1.68 12.04
N GLN A 62 -10.53 2.80 11.34
CA GLN A 62 -9.25 3.53 11.32
C GLN A 62 -8.83 4.10 12.67
N ILE A 63 -9.80 4.50 13.52
CA ILE A 63 -9.54 4.94 14.90
C ILE A 63 -9.19 3.74 15.77
N LEU A 64 -9.95 2.64 15.67
CA LEU A 64 -9.72 1.42 16.48
C LEU A 64 -8.38 0.74 16.18
N ASP A 65 -7.92 0.77 14.94
CA ASP A 65 -6.56 0.34 14.56
C ASP A 65 -5.49 1.05 15.41
N VAL A 66 -5.61 2.38 15.56
CA VAL A 66 -4.66 3.17 16.36
C VAL A 66 -4.78 2.81 17.85
N VAL A 67 -6.01 2.67 18.37
CA VAL A 67 -6.27 2.26 19.76
C VAL A 67 -5.58 0.94 20.08
N ASN A 68 -5.70 -0.07 19.21
CA ASN A 68 -5.08 -1.39 19.40
C ASN A 68 -3.55 -1.32 19.42
N ARG A 69 -2.95 -0.46 18.59
CA ARG A 69 -1.49 -0.30 18.50
C ARG A 69 -0.90 0.39 19.73
N VAL A 70 -1.56 1.42 20.23
CA VAL A 70 -1.07 2.19 21.39
C VAL A 70 -1.59 1.65 22.73
N LYS A 71 -2.56 0.73 22.69
CA LYS A 71 -3.23 0.12 23.85
C LYS A 71 -3.86 1.17 24.79
N ALA A 72 -4.49 2.19 24.19
CA ALA A 72 -5.22 3.20 24.94
C ALA A 72 -6.42 2.58 25.66
N SER A 73 -6.67 3.01 26.89
CA SER A 73 -7.76 2.50 27.73
C SER A 73 -9.11 3.20 27.51
N GLN A 74 -9.11 4.30 26.74
CA GLN A 74 -10.30 5.09 26.42
C GLN A 74 -10.07 5.96 25.19
N ILE A 75 -11.16 6.37 24.53
CA ILE A 75 -11.14 7.25 23.36
C ILE A 75 -11.85 8.56 23.69
N VAL A 76 -11.25 9.68 23.27
CA VAL A 76 -11.87 11.00 23.37
C VAL A 76 -11.96 11.62 21.99
N LEU A 77 -13.18 11.79 21.49
CA LEU A 77 -13.46 12.46 20.23
C LEU A 77 -13.57 13.96 20.45
N TYR A 78 -12.67 14.74 19.83
CA TYR A 78 -12.58 16.18 20.05
C TYR A 78 -12.78 16.96 18.75
N PRO A 79 -13.90 17.68 18.57
CA PRO A 79 -14.11 18.54 17.41
C PRO A 79 -13.07 19.67 17.36
N TYR A 80 -12.31 19.74 16.26
CA TYR A 80 -11.22 20.68 16.07
C TYR A 80 -11.13 21.12 14.61
N ALA A 81 -11.58 22.34 14.31
CA ALA A 81 -11.68 22.82 12.92
C ALA A 81 -10.33 23.18 12.26
N HIS A 82 -9.25 23.30 13.05
CA HIS A 82 -7.98 23.85 12.57
C HIS A 82 -7.08 22.85 11.82
N LEU A 83 -7.53 21.63 11.54
CA LEU A 83 -6.75 20.64 10.76
C LEU A 83 -7.03 20.71 9.26
N SER A 84 -8.01 21.49 8.80
CA SER A 84 -8.34 21.62 7.38
C SER A 84 -8.67 23.06 7.00
N SER A 85 -8.34 23.41 5.76
CA SER A 85 -8.75 24.65 5.09
C SER A 85 -10.06 24.51 4.30
N ASN A 86 -10.60 23.30 4.16
CA ASN A 86 -11.80 22.99 3.35
C ASN A 86 -12.93 22.42 4.23
N LEU A 87 -13.43 23.23 5.16
CA LEU A 87 -14.33 22.79 6.23
C LEU A 87 -15.79 22.67 5.78
N ALA A 88 -16.46 21.61 6.24
CA ALA A 88 -17.90 21.46 6.10
C ALA A 88 -18.68 22.52 6.90
N GLY A 89 -19.87 22.89 6.40
CA GLY A 89 -20.81 23.73 7.13
C GLY A 89 -21.20 23.17 8.52
N PRO A 90 -21.54 24.00 9.52
CA PRO A 90 -21.71 23.58 10.91
C PRO A 90 -22.70 22.44 11.15
N SER A 91 -23.87 22.46 10.48
CA SER A 91 -24.89 21.41 10.60
C SER A 91 -24.38 20.06 10.09
N LYS A 92 -23.67 20.08 8.96
CA LYS A 92 -23.07 18.89 8.36
C LYS A 92 -21.93 18.34 9.23
N ALA A 93 -21.06 19.23 9.72
CA ALA A 93 -19.97 18.85 10.61
C ALA A 93 -20.50 18.16 11.89
N MET A 94 -21.55 18.71 12.50
CA MET A 94 -22.20 18.11 13.67
C MET A 94 -22.73 16.70 13.37
N GLN A 95 -23.48 16.56 12.28
CA GLN A 95 -24.09 15.29 11.87
C GLN A 95 -23.03 14.21 11.67
N VAL A 96 -21.95 14.53 10.96
CA VAL A 96 -20.84 13.61 10.70
C VAL A 96 -20.11 13.24 12.00
N LEU A 97 -19.79 14.21 12.86
CA LEU A 97 -19.11 13.95 14.14
C LEU A 97 -19.93 13.01 15.05
N LEU A 98 -21.26 13.21 15.10
CA LEU A 98 -22.16 12.34 15.85
C LEU A 98 -22.26 10.94 15.22
N ALA A 99 -22.27 10.86 13.88
CA ALA A 99 -22.30 9.58 13.17
C ALA A 99 -21.02 8.77 13.44
N VAL A 100 -19.83 9.39 13.41
CA VAL A 100 -18.57 8.75 13.83
C VAL A 100 -18.64 8.28 15.28
N TYR A 101 -19.13 9.13 16.18
CA TYR A 101 -19.28 8.78 17.59
C TYR A 101 -20.15 7.54 17.81
N ASN A 102 -21.30 7.47 17.12
CA ASN A 102 -22.23 6.34 17.22
C ASN A 102 -21.64 5.06 16.63
N ALA A 103 -21.02 5.14 15.45
CA ALA A 103 -20.34 4.00 14.82
C ALA A 103 -19.22 3.45 15.73
N LEU A 104 -18.44 4.35 16.33
CA LEU A 104 -17.34 3.98 17.23
C LEU A 104 -17.86 3.39 18.55
N ARG A 105 -18.92 3.95 19.14
CA ARG A 105 -19.56 3.38 20.35
C ARG A 105 -20.08 1.96 20.13
N GLY A 106 -20.56 1.64 18.92
CA GLY A 106 -21.06 0.32 18.58
C GLY A 106 -19.97 -0.77 18.47
N LYS A 107 -18.71 -0.37 18.26
CA LYS A 107 -17.60 -1.31 17.96
C LYS A 107 -16.46 -1.29 18.99
N SER A 108 -16.29 -0.18 19.72
CA SER A 108 -15.09 0.05 20.53
C SER A 108 -15.00 -0.90 21.73
N PRO A 109 -13.85 -1.55 21.97
CA PRO A 109 -13.62 -2.37 23.16
C PRO A 109 -13.39 -1.54 24.42
N VAL A 110 -13.17 -0.24 24.27
CA VAL A 110 -12.89 0.72 25.35
C VAL A 110 -13.91 1.86 25.38
N PRO A 111 -14.13 2.53 26.53
CA PRO A 111 -15.07 3.64 26.63
C PRO A 111 -14.78 4.76 25.63
N VAL A 112 -15.84 5.29 25.03
CA VAL A 112 -15.78 6.39 24.05
C VAL A 112 -16.50 7.61 24.61
N SER A 113 -15.76 8.71 24.77
CA SER A 113 -16.29 10.01 25.17
C SER A 113 -16.08 11.03 24.06
N ARG A 114 -16.73 12.18 24.15
CA ARG A 114 -16.57 13.28 23.19
C ARG A 114 -16.66 14.65 23.85
N ALA A 115 -16.07 15.64 23.22
CA ALA A 115 -16.28 17.05 23.53
C ALA A 115 -17.40 17.64 22.64
N PRO A 116 -18.12 18.67 23.13
CA PRO A 116 -19.22 19.27 22.36
C PRO A 116 -18.70 20.08 21.17
N PHE A 117 -19.49 20.08 20.09
CA PHE A 117 -19.22 20.88 18.90
C PHE A 117 -19.72 22.32 19.06
N GLY A 118 -19.01 23.27 18.43
CA GLY A 118 -19.45 24.67 18.36
C GLY A 118 -19.08 25.52 19.58
N TYR A 119 -18.19 25.04 20.45
CA TYR A 119 -17.69 25.81 21.60
C TYR A 119 -16.18 25.92 21.59
N TYR A 120 -15.69 27.08 22.03
CA TYR A 120 -14.33 27.20 22.51
C TYR A 120 -14.18 26.41 23.81
N LYS A 121 -13.07 25.70 23.92
CA LYS A 121 -12.79 24.77 25.01
C LYS A 121 -11.35 24.98 25.45
N ALA A 122 -11.14 25.23 26.73
CA ALA A 122 -9.82 25.11 27.31
C ALA A 122 -9.51 23.62 27.50
N PHE A 123 -8.30 23.17 27.21
CA PHE A 123 -7.91 21.79 27.42
C PHE A 123 -6.45 21.69 27.89
N ASP A 124 -6.18 20.67 28.68
CA ASP A 124 -4.84 20.25 29.08
C ASP A 124 -4.57 18.88 28.50
N ILE A 125 -3.36 18.67 27.96
CA ILE A 125 -2.96 17.38 27.41
C ILE A 125 -1.51 17.08 27.77
N LYS A 126 -1.28 15.88 28.30
CA LYS A 126 0.04 15.33 28.57
C LYS A 126 0.25 14.12 27.67
N CYS A 127 1.04 14.29 26.61
CA CYS A 127 1.34 13.23 25.65
C CYS A 127 2.41 12.27 26.20
N TYR A 128 2.30 10.97 25.89
CA TYR A 128 3.33 9.99 26.27
C TYR A 128 4.67 10.17 25.53
N GLY A 129 4.68 10.79 24.34
CA GLY A 129 5.90 11.10 23.59
C GLY A 129 6.66 9.89 23.01
N HIS A 130 6.00 8.75 22.82
CA HIS A 130 6.58 7.60 22.09
C HIS A 130 6.32 7.72 20.58
N PRO A 131 7.02 6.95 19.70
CA PRO A 131 6.92 7.11 18.24
C PRO A 131 5.51 7.04 17.64
N LEU A 132 4.60 6.29 18.29
CA LEU A 132 3.18 6.20 17.88
C LEU A 132 2.25 7.14 18.68
N SER A 133 2.78 8.05 19.49
CA SER A 133 1.95 8.93 20.33
C SER A 133 1.26 10.02 19.54
N GLU A 134 1.81 10.38 18.38
CA GLU A 134 1.30 11.42 17.51
C GLU A 134 1.18 10.85 16.10
N LEU A 135 -0.02 10.89 15.54
CA LEU A 135 -0.30 10.40 14.19
C LEU A 135 -1.38 11.30 13.58
N SER A 136 -1.33 11.52 12.27
CA SER A 136 -2.47 12.09 11.56
C SER A 136 -2.94 11.14 10.45
N LYS A 137 -4.24 11.15 10.18
CA LYS A 137 -4.84 10.47 9.04
C LYS A 137 -5.72 11.45 8.27
N SER A 138 -5.71 11.32 6.96
CA SER A 138 -6.59 12.05 6.05
C SER A 138 -7.47 11.02 5.35
N LEU A 139 -8.76 11.06 5.61
CA LEU A 139 -9.74 10.07 5.16
C LEU A 139 -10.75 10.75 4.25
N ASN A 140 -11.21 10.07 3.21
CA ASN A 140 -12.32 10.53 2.36
C ASN A 140 -13.29 9.37 2.06
N PRO A 141 -14.51 9.66 1.62
CA PRO A 141 -15.50 8.62 1.29
C PRO A 141 -15.03 7.61 0.24
N ASP A 142 -14.27 8.05 -0.77
CA ASP A 142 -13.77 7.17 -1.85
C ASP A 142 -12.86 6.05 -1.32
N MET A 143 -12.06 6.33 -0.29
CA MET A 143 -11.24 5.32 0.39
C MET A 143 -12.07 4.22 1.05
N ALA A 144 -13.25 4.55 1.58
CA ALA A 144 -14.16 3.55 2.15
C ALA A 144 -14.74 2.66 1.06
N THR A 145 -15.14 3.25 -0.08
CA THR A 145 -15.59 2.48 -1.25
C THR A 145 -14.48 1.57 -1.77
N ALA A 146 -13.24 2.04 -1.87
CA ALA A 146 -12.10 1.23 -2.26
C ALA A 146 -11.83 0.07 -1.28
N GLN A 147 -11.97 0.30 0.03
CA GLN A 147 -11.83 -0.77 1.02
C GLN A 147 -12.97 -1.79 0.95
N VAL A 148 -14.21 -1.36 0.70
CA VAL A 148 -15.36 -2.27 0.51
C VAL A 148 -15.19 -3.08 -0.76
N ILE A 149 -14.73 -2.48 -1.86
CA ILE A 149 -14.42 -3.19 -3.11
C ILE A 149 -13.29 -4.20 -2.87
N LYS A 150 -12.23 -3.81 -2.15
CA LYS A 150 -11.13 -4.72 -1.81
C LYS A 150 -11.60 -5.86 -0.91
N ALA A 151 -12.45 -5.58 0.08
CA ALA A 151 -13.05 -6.58 0.96
C ALA A 151 -13.99 -7.52 0.19
N GLN A 152 -14.83 -7.00 -0.70
CA GLN A 152 -15.68 -7.81 -1.57
C GLN A 152 -14.86 -8.67 -2.56
N GLN A 153 -13.75 -8.14 -3.07
CA GLN A 153 -12.78 -8.89 -3.89
C GLN A 153 -11.99 -9.94 -3.08
N THR A 154 -11.86 -9.79 -1.76
CA THR A 154 -11.15 -10.75 -0.88
C THR A 154 -12.07 -11.71 -0.12
N VAL A 155 -13.39 -11.49 -0.12
CA VAL A 155 -14.33 -12.29 0.71
C VAL A 155 -15.14 -13.29 -0.12
N ALA A 156 -15.10 -13.25 -1.44
CA ALA A 156 -15.85 -14.17 -2.29
C ALA A 156 -14.98 -15.22 -3.02
N GLY A 157 -14.28 -16.07 -2.26
CA GLY A 157 -13.88 -17.40 -2.76
C GLY A 157 -12.46 -17.57 -3.31
N ASP A 158 -11.49 -16.74 -2.93
CA ASP A 158 -10.09 -17.06 -3.16
C ASP A 158 -9.59 -18.09 -2.14
N TYR A 159 -8.69 -18.98 -2.57
CA TYR A 159 -8.09 -19.98 -1.70
C TYR A 159 -6.62 -20.19 -2.05
N TYR A 160 -5.87 -20.72 -1.09
CA TYR A 160 -4.43 -20.91 -1.20
C TYR A 160 -4.08 -22.39 -1.18
N VAL A 161 -3.20 -22.76 -2.10
CA VAL A 161 -2.75 -24.13 -2.30
C VAL A 161 -1.22 -24.16 -2.34
N ILE A 162 -0.64 -25.17 -1.72
CA ILE A 162 0.78 -25.50 -1.90
C ILE A 162 0.88 -26.61 -2.93
N LEU A 163 1.68 -26.37 -3.96
CA LEU A 163 1.92 -27.32 -5.05
C LEU A 163 3.38 -27.74 -5.03
N THR A 164 3.64 -29.04 -4.98
CA THR A 164 5.01 -29.57 -4.93
C THR A 164 5.57 -29.84 -6.32
N PRO A 165 6.91 -29.99 -6.45
CA PRO A 165 7.54 -30.45 -7.70
C PRO A 165 7.06 -31.83 -8.19
N SER A 166 6.58 -32.68 -7.27
CA SER A 166 5.97 -33.98 -7.58
C SER A 166 4.54 -33.87 -8.11
N GLY A 167 3.91 -32.70 -8.04
CA GLY A 167 2.52 -32.48 -8.43
C GLY A 167 1.51 -32.75 -7.31
N GLU A 168 1.98 -33.00 -6.08
CA GLU A 168 1.11 -33.16 -4.91
C GLU A 168 0.55 -31.79 -4.50
N GLU A 169 -0.71 -31.79 -4.10
CA GLU A 169 -1.48 -30.61 -3.75
C GLU A 169 -1.85 -30.64 -2.27
N TYR A 170 -1.65 -29.52 -1.57
CA TYR A 170 -2.00 -29.38 -0.17
C TYR A 170 -2.73 -28.06 0.08
N GLU A 171 -3.71 -28.10 0.98
CA GLU A 171 -4.32 -26.88 1.51
C GLU A 171 -3.27 -26.11 2.33
N ALA A 172 -3.03 -24.84 1.99
CA ALA A 172 -1.91 -24.08 2.55
C ALA A 172 -1.93 -23.98 4.08
N VAL A 173 -3.12 -23.94 4.70
CA VAL A 173 -3.30 -23.86 6.16
C VAL A 173 -3.01 -25.16 6.90
N LYS A 174 -3.04 -26.31 6.21
CA LYS A 174 -2.83 -27.65 6.81
C LYS A 174 -1.47 -28.25 6.46
N TYR A 175 -0.68 -27.54 5.66
CA TYR A 175 0.59 -28.05 5.19
C TYR A 175 1.61 -28.16 6.34
N GLN A 176 2.32 -29.29 6.37
CA GLN A 176 3.39 -29.54 7.32
C GLN A 176 4.72 -29.25 6.64
N PHE A 177 5.34 -28.14 7.02
CA PHE A 177 6.62 -27.70 6.46
C PHE A 177 7.76 -28.66 6.83
N ARG A 178 8.61 -28.94 5.86
CA ARG A 178 9.79 -29.78 5.99
C ARG A 178 11.02 -28.93 6.34
N PRO A 179 12.09 -29.53 6.89
CA PRO A 179 13.35 -28.82 7.08
C PRO A 179 13.85 -28.20 5.76
N GLY A 180 14.19 -26.91 5.78
CA GLY A 180 14.62 -26.16 4.58
C GLY A 180 13.50 -25.38 3.87
N GLU A 181 12.26 -25.42 4.37
CA GLU A 181 11.12 -24.67 3.82
C GLU A 181 10.77 -23.41 4.65
N ASP A 182 11.74 -22.85 5.37
CA ASP A 182 11.53 -21.71 6.28
C ASP A 182 11.02 -20.47 5.55
N ASP A 183 11.52 -20.19 4.35
CA ASP A 183 11.07 -19.07 3.52
C ASP A 183 9.62 -19.26 3.03
N LEU A 184 9.26 -20.50 2.65
CA LEU A 184 7.89 -20.83 2.25
C LEU A 184 6.93 -20.70 3.45
N LYS A 185 7.36 -21.15 4.63
CA LYS A 185 6.60 -20.98 5.86
C LYS A 185 6.36 -19.51 6.15
N ALA A 186 7.39 -18.67 6.09
CA ALA A 186 7.26 -17.23 6.30
C ALA A 186 6.31 -16.59 5.28
N LEU A 187 6.36 -17.01 4.01
CA LEU A 187 5.43 -16.57 2.97
C LEU A 187 3.99 -16.97 3.30
N VAL A 188 3.74 -18.22 3.69
CA VAL A 188 2.40 -18.73 4.03
C VAL A 188 1.83 -18.05 5.28
N GLU A 189 2.63 -17.89 6.34
CA GLU A 189 2.20 -17.20 7.56
C GLU A 189 1.79 -15.75 7.27
N LYS A 190 2.56 -15.06 6.42
CA LYS A 190 2.25 -13.69 6.00
C LYS A 190 1.02 -13.61 5.08
N GLU A 191 1.01 -14.39 4.01
CA GLU A 191 0.01 -14.25 2.94
C GLU A 191 -1.31 -14.95 3.26
N VAL A 192 -1.26 -16.13 3.88
CA VAL A 192 -2.44 -16.96 4.18
C VAL A 192 -2.96 -16.68 5.59
N MET A 193 -2.06 -16.65 6.60
CA MET A 193 -2.47 -16.45 7.99
C MET A 193 -2.56 -14.98 8.40
N LYS A 194 -2.19 -14.05 7.51
CA LYS A 194 -2.14 -12.59 7.77
C LYS A 194 -1.40 -12.24 9.06
N ARG A 195 -0.39 -13.04 9.40
CA ARG A 195 0.50 -12.76 10.52
C ARG A 195 1.55 -11.78 10.05
N GLU A 196 1.58 -10.62 10.68
CA GLU A 196 2.69 -9.70 10.50
C GLU A 196 3.98 -10.39 10.97
N LEU A 197 5.01 -10.30 10.15
CA LEU A 197 6.34 -10.78 10.55
C LEU A 197 6.81 -9.88 11.69
N GLU A 198 7.24 -10.49 12.80
CA GLU A 198 7.76 -9.74 13.93
C GLU A 198 8.95 -8.87 13.47
N GLY A 199 8.79 -7.56 13.60
CA GLY A 199 9.82 -6.61 13.19
C GLY A 199 11.09 -6.81 14.03
N GLY A 200 12.23 -6.96 13.36
CA GLY A 200 13.54 -6.96 13.99
C GLY A 200 14.07 -5.54 14.25
N GLY A 201 15.25 -5.47 14.88
CA GLY A 201 16.01 -4.22 14.96
C GLY A 201 16.44 -3.67 13.59
N ARG A 202 17.10 -2.52 13.58
CA ARG A 202 17.59 -1.87 12.35
C ARG A 202 18.38 -2.87 11.47
N PRO A 203 17.96 -3.10 10.21
CA PRO A 203 18.65 -4.01 9.32
C PRO A 203 20.11 -3.61 9.06
N ARG A 204 21.02 -4.59 9.14
CA ARG A 204 22.46 -4.36 8.91
C ARG A 204 22.79 -3.83 7.51
N TYR A 205 21.95 -4.12 6.51
CA TYR A 205 22.23 -3.66 5.15
C TYR A 205 22.20 -2.13 5.00
N ILE A 206 21.51 -1.42 5.90
CA ILE A 206 21.44 0.04 5.89
C ILE A 206 22.83 0.64 6.08
N ASP A 207 23.68 0.03 6.91
CA ASP A 207 25.04 0.50 7.12
C ASP A 207 25.91 0.33 5.87
N TYR A 208 25.65 -0.72 5.06
CA TYR A 208 26.29 -0.87 3.76
C TYR A 208 25.78 0.16 2.75
N CYS A 209 24.48 0.45 2.73
CA CYS A 209 23.93 1.52 1.89
C CYS A 209 24.64 2.86 2.18
N HIS A 210 24.75 3.25 3.45
CA HIS A 210 25.50 4.46 3.82
C HIS A 210 26.97 4.40 3.42
N LYS A 211 27.65 3.26 3.67
CA LYS A 211 29.07 3.09 3.31
C LYS A 211 29.35 3.36 1.83
N PHE A 212 28.42 2.99 0.94
CA PHE A 212 28.57 3.18 -0.50
C PHE A 212 27.92 4.48 -1.02
N GLY A 213 27.37 5.32 -0.14
CA GLY A 213 26.83 6.63 -0.51
C GLY A 213 25.38 6.59 -1.00
N PHE A 214 24.59 5.59 -0.64
CA PHE A 214 23.14 5.68 -0.71
C PHE A 214 22.66 6.46 0.52
N GLU A 215 22.05 7.62 0.31
CA GLU A 215 21.61 8.52 1.37
C GLU A 215 20.24 9.11 1.07
N TRP A 216 19.57 9.67 2.07
CA TRP A 216 18.38 10.48 1.85
C TRP A 216 18.76 11.88 1.32
N GLU A 217 17.97 12.40 0.39
CA GLU A 217 18.13 13.79 -0.07
C GLU A 217 17.34 14.75 0.83
N SER A 218 18.04 15.56 1.63
CA SER A 218 17.42 16.47 2.60
C SER A 218 16.61 17.60 1.98
N MET A 219 16.86 17.93 0.70
CA MET A 219 16.11 18.96 -0.02
C MET A 219 14.92 18.40 -0.80
N SER A 220 14.71 17.08 -0.77
CA SER A 220 13.59 16.41 -1.44
C SER A 220 12.57 15.89 -0.42
N ASP A 221 11.48 15.32 -0.93
CA ASP A 221 10.50 14.62 -0.11
C ASP A 221 11.11 13.35 0.52
N VAL A 222 10.50 12.88 1.61
CA VAL A 222 10.88 11.63 2.30
C VAL A 222 10.92 10.48 1.30
N GLY A 223 11.78 9.48 1.51
CA GLY A 223 11.83 8.33 0.62
C GLY A 223 12.51 8.57 -0.74
N HIS A 224 13.06 9.78 -0.99
CA HIS A 224 13.91 10.07 -2.15
C HIS A 224 15.38 9.94 -1.77
N MET A 225 16.08 9.06 -2.47
CA MET A 225 17.52 8.85 -2.25
C MET A 225 18.35 9.77 -3.14
N ARG A 226 19.52 10.15 -2.63
CA ARG A 226 20.67 10.62 -3.41
C ARG A 226 21.74 9.53 -3.45
N TYR A 227 22.53 9.57 -4.52
CA TYR A 227 23.54 8.56 -4.82
C TYR A 227 24.91 9.26 -4.91
N GLY A 228 25.83 8.89 -4.01
CA GLY A 228 27.24 9.26 -4.13
C GLY A 228 27.94 8.48 -5.25
N PRO A 229 29.20 8.80 -5.58
CA PRO A 229 29.88 8.23 -6.75
C PRO A 229 29.91 6.70 -6.81
N ALA A 230 30.14 6.02 -5.68
CA ALA A 230 30.13 4.56 -5.61
C ALA A 230 28.72 3.99 -5.82
N ALA A 231 27.71 4.56 -5.15
CA ALA A 231 26.32 4.18 -5.34
C ALA A 231 25.85 4.38 -6.80
N THR A 232 26.23 5.49 -7.45
CA THR A 232 25.91 5.74 -8.86
C THR A 232 26.52 4.67 -9.76
N LEU A 233 27.81 4.37 -9.62
CA LEU A 233 28.45 3.30 -10.38
C LEU A 233 27.78 1.94 -10.15
N MET A 234 27.39 1.64 -8.90
CA MET A 234 26.66 0.40 -8.60
C MET A 234 25.32 0.34 -9.33
N MET A 235 24.55 1.43 -9.36
CA MET A 235 23.28 1.49 -10.09
C MET A 235 23.50 1.29 -11.59
N GLU A 236 24.44 2.01 -12.21
CA GLU A 236 24.76 1.88 -13.64
C GLU A 236 25.17 0.44 -14.02
N LEU A 237 26.01 -0.20 -13.20
CA LEU A 237 26.44 -1.58 -13.43
C LEU A 237 25.27 -2.57 -13.33
N VAL A 238 24.34 -2.36 -12.40
CA VAL A 238 23.14 -3.19 -12.28
C VAL A 238 22.20 -2.98 -13.46
N GLU A 239 22.01 -1.74 -13.92
CA GLU A 239 21.20 -1.42 -15.10
C GLU A 239 21.75 -2.06 -16.38
N ASP A 240 23.07 -1.98 -16.59
CA ASP A 240 23.75 -2.64 -17.70
C ASP A 240 23.67 -4.17 -17.59
N TYR A 241 23.72 -4.71 -16.37
CA TYR A 241 23.57 -6.14 -16.15
C TYR A 241 22.16 -6.62 -16.51
N VAL A 242 21.12 -5.90 -16.07
CA VAL A 242 19.73 -6.18 -16.46
C VAL A 242 19.59 -6.19 -17.98
N TRP A 243 20.15 -5.20 -18.68
CA TRP A 243 20.11 -5.17 -20.14
C TRP A 243 20.74 -6.41 -20.78
N LYS A 244 21.91 -6.85 -20.30
CA LYS A 244 22.54 -8.09 -20.78
C LYS A 244 21.63 -9.31 -20.57
N LEU A 245 21.06 -9.46 -19.38
CA LEU A 245 20.16 -10.58 -19.07
C LEU A 245 18.92 -10.60 -19.97
N THR A 246 18.33 -9.44 -20.27
CA THR A 246 17.16 -9.40 -21.17
C THR A 246 17.49 -9.85 -22.60
N ASN A 247 18.72 -9.61 -23.07
CA ASN A 247 19.16 -10.10 -24.38
C ASN A 247 19.44 -11.61 -24.42
N GLU A 248 19.57 -12.27 -23.26
CA GLU A 248 19.72 -13.72 -23.17
C GLU A 248 18.38 -14.48 -23.34
N LEU A 249 17.23 -13.78 -23.31
CA LEU A 249 15.90 -14.41 -23.44
C LEU A 249 15.67 -15.11 -24.79
N GLY A 250 16.49 -14.80 -25.79
CA GLY A 250 16.36 -15.35 -27.14
C GLY A 250 15.16 -14.79 -27.91
N ILE A 251 14.65 -13.63 -27.49
CA ILE A 251 13.63 -12.84 -28.20
C ILE A 251 14.18 -11.41 -28.42
N PRO A 252 13.74 -10.68 -29.46
CA PRO A 252 14.10 -9.28 -29.63
C PRO A 252 13.60 -8.45 -28.45
N VAL A 253 14.50 -7.71 -27.80
CA VAL A 253 14.16 -6.75 -26.73
C VAL A 253 14.65 -5.37 -27.12
N PHE A 254 13.80 -4.36 -27.01
CA PHE A 254 14.13 -2.97 -27.31
C PHE A 254 14.21 -2.16 -26.02
N LYS A 255 15.32 -1.44 -25.84
CA LYS A 255 15.45 -0.45 -24.77
C LYS A 255 14.69 0.80 -25.19
N ILE A 256 13.77 1.25 -24.34
CA ILE A 256 12.93 2.42 -24.58
C ILE A 256 13.07 3.43 -23.44
N ARG A 257 12.53 4.64 -23.65
CA ARG A 257 12.48 5.68 -22.62
C ARG A 257 11.12 6.36 -22.64
N GLY A 258 10.57 6.53 -21.45
CA GLY A 258 9.28 7.12 -21.19
C GLY A 258 9.33 8.50 -20.55
N THR A 259 8.18 9.17 -20.51
CA THR A 259 7.95 10.31 -19.60
C THR A 259 7.50 9.81 -18.22
N ASN A 260 7.62 10.65 -17.20
CA ASN A 260 7.25 10.34 -15.81
C ASN A 260 6.00 11.07 -15.32
N MET A 261 5.38 11.93 -16.12
CA MET A 261 4.17 12.68 -15.79
C MET A 261 3.05 12.40 -16.78
N PHE A 262 1.83 12.21 -16.27
CA PHE A 262 0.65 11.87 -17.07
C PHE A 262 -0.58 12.63 -16.59
N ARG A 263 -1.48 12.96 -17.51
CA ARG A 263 -2.76 13.61 -17.18
C ARG A 263 -3.67 12.66 -16.43
N ARG A 264 -4.26 13.14 -15.33
CA ARG A 264 -5.35 12.46 -14.64
C ARG A 264 -6.63 12.55 -15.48
N GLY A 265 -7.46 11.50 -15.49
CA GLY A 265 -8.66 11.44 -16.33
C GLY A 265 -8.49 10.66 -17.64
N GLU A 266 -7.25 10.30 -18.01
CA GLU A 266 -7.03 9.36 -19.10
C GLU A 266 -7.44 7.95 -18.66
N ARG A 267 -8.36 7.32 -19.40
CA ARG A 267 -9.04 6.09 -18.97
C ARG A 267 -8.08 4.97 -18.58
N ALA A 268 -7.05 4.75 -19.39
CA ALA A 268 -6.07 3.69 -19.17
C ALA A 268 -5.25 3.90 -17.88
N ILE A 269 -5.03 5.15 -17.51
CA ILE A 269 -4.30 5.53 -16.29
C ILE A 269 -5.21 5.40 -15.08
N ASP A 270 -6.44 5.92 -15.17
CA ASP A 270 -7.40 5.90 -14.07
C ASP A 270 -7.88 4.48 -13.71
N GLU A 271 -8.12 3.62 -14.70
CA GLU A 271 -8.51 2.22 -14.47
C GLU A 271 -7.41 1.45 -13.73
N HIS A 272 -6.16 1.62 -14.14
CA HIS A 272 -5.05 0.94 -13.48
C HIS A 272 -4.75 1.54 -12.10
N ALA A 273 -4.83 2.87 -11.94
CA ALA A 273 -4.65 3.49 -10.63
C ALA A 273 -5.66 2.98 -9.60
N LYS A 274 -6.91 2.75 -10.02
CA LYS A 274 -7.97 2.16 -9.18
C LYS A 274 -7.66 0.72 -8.76
N LEU A 275 -7.03 -0.09 -9.61
CA LEU A 275 -6.73 -1.50 -9.31
C LEU A 275 -5.73 -1.67 -8.17
N PHE A 276 -4.75 -0.77 -8.06
CA PHE A 276 -3.67 -0.93 -7.09
C PHE A 276 -3.83 -0.06 -5.83
N ASN A 277 -4.83 0.83 -5.80
CA ASN A 277 -5.05 1.81 -4.72
C ASN A 277 -3.74 2.48 -4.29
N GLU A 278 -2.85 2.70 -5.27
CA GLU A 278 -1.52 3.25 -5.03
C GLU A 278 -1.67 4.73 -4.73
N ARG A 279 -1.03 5.16 -3.65
CA ARG A 279 -0.97 6.58 -3.31
C ARG A 279 -0.06 7.23 -4.36
N MET A 280 -0.63 8.10 -5.18
CA MET A 280 0.10 8.74 -6.28
C MET A 280 0.58 10.12 -5.85
N TYR A 281 1.72 10.54 -6.40
CA TYR A 281 2.08 11.94 -6.41
C TYR A 281 1.21 12.67 -7.42
N THR A 282 0.52 13.72 -6.99
CA THR A 282 -0.25 14.60 -7.86
C THR A 282 0.40 15.97 -7.92
N MET A 283 0.29 16.63 -9.07
CA MET A 283 0.73 18.00 -9.27
C MET A 283 -0.24 18.72 -10.19
N GLU A 284 -0.31 20.04 -10.06
CA GLU A 284 -1.12 20.89 -10.92
C GLU A 284 -0.23 21.65 -11.90
N SER A 285 -0.58 21.63 -13.18
CA SER A 285 0.10 22.40 -14.22
C SER A 285 -0.94 22.93 -15.21
N ASP A 286 -0.97 24.25 -15.44
CA ASP A 286 -1.89 24.91 -16.39
C ASP A 286 -3.39 24.52 -16.23
N ASN A 287 -3.85 24.40 -14.98
CA ASN A 287 -5.20 23.90 -14.61
C ASN A 287 -5.48 22.44 -14.95
N GLU A 288 -4.45 21.67 -15.33
CA GLU A 288 -4.53 20.21 -15.45
C GLU A 288 -3.91 19.56 -14.21
N GLU A 289 -4.57 18.50 -13.72
CA GLU A 289 -3.99 17.65 -12.69
C GLU A 289 -3.18 16.53 -13.36
N LEU A 290 -1.89 16.47 -13.03
CA LEU A 290 -0.97 15.44 -13.47
C LEU A 290 -0.63 14.50 -12.32
N ILE A 291 -0.31 13.26 -12.67
CA ILE A 291 0.24 12.27 -11.75
C ILE A 291 1.66 11.90 -12.16
N MET A 292 2.50 11.60 -11.17
CA MET A 292 3.77 10.92 -11.44
C MET A 292 3.53 9.43 -11.62
N ARG A 293 4.22 8.81 -12.58
CA ARG A 293 4.11 7.36 -12.82
C ARG A 293 4.59 6.55 -11.62
N TYR A 294 3.87 5.49 -11.28
CA TYR A 294 4.24 4.53 -10.23
C TYR A 294 4.84 3.22 -10.79
N ALA A 295 4.68 2.99 -12.10
CA ALA A 295 5.28 1.92 -12.89
C ALA A 295 5.42 2.39 -14.35
N ALA A 296 6.25 1.72 -15.15
CA ALA A 296 6.47 2.13 -16.54
C ALA A 296 5.32 1.69 -17.48
N CYS A 297 4.47 0.78 -17.03
CA CYS A 297 3.42 0.11 -17.83
C CYS A 297 2.61 1.05 -18.73
N PHE A 298 2.09 2.18 -18.22
CA PHE A 298 1.26 3.11 -19.00
C PHE A 298 1.96 3.63 -20.23
N GLN A 299 3.22 4.01 -20.04
CA GLN A 299 4.03 4.58 -21.10
C GLN A 299 4.38 3.53 -22.15
N GLN A 300 4.69 2.30 -21.71
CA GLN A 300 5.00 1.21 -22.63
C GLN A 300 3.76 0.84 -23.47
N PHE A 301 2.57 0.78 -22.86
CA PHE A 301 1.32 0.56 -23.59
C PHE A 301 0.95 1.73 -24.51
N ALA A 302 1.14 2.97 -24.04
CA ALA A 302 0.91 4.15 -24.87
C ALA A 302 1.87 4.22 -26.06
N MET A 303 3.08 3.67 -25.95
CA MET A 303 4.07 3.62 -27.02
C MET A 303 3.81 2.48 -28.01
N ILE A 304 3.62 1.25 -27.52
CA ILE A 304 3.44 0.06 -28.38
C ILE A 304 2.17 0.18 -29.25
N LYS A 305 1.13 0.90 -28.78
CA LYS A 305 -0.10 1.08 -29.57
C LYS A 305 0.13 1.78 -30.92
N ASP A 306 1.20 2.58 -31.02
CA ASP A 306 1.56 3.31 -32.22
C ASP A 306 2.53 2.51 -33.12
N TRP A 307 2.96 1.33 -32.69
CA TRP A 307 3.85 0.46 -33.47
C TRP A 307 3.04 -0.38 -34.46
N VAL A 308 3.56 -0.52 -35.67
CA VAL A 308 2.99 -1.42 -36.68
C VAL A 308 3.59 -2.81 -36.48
N LEU A 309 2.84 -3.69 -35.83
CA LEU A 309 3.27 -5.05 -35.49
C LEU A 309 2.43 -6.12 -36.20
N SER A 310 3.10 -7.18 -36.63
CA SER A 310 2.52 -8.41 -37.18
C SER A 310 2.66 -9.57 -36.19
N TYR A 311 1.87 -10.63 -36.40
CA TYR A 311 2.00 -11.89 -35.65
C TYR A 311 3.38 -12.55 -35.79
N ARG A 312 4.19 -12.13 -36.78
CA ARG A 312 5.57 -12.60 -37.01
C ARG A 312 6.60 -11.87 -36.16
N ASP A 313 6.24 -10.70 -35.63
CA ASP A 313 7.15 -9.85 -34.87
C ASP A 313 7.15 -10.19 -33.37
N VAL A 314 6.16 -10.97 -32.91
CA VAL A 314 6.05 -11.45 -31.52
C VAL A 314 6.60 -12.88 -31.39
N PRO A 315 7.26 -13.24 -30.26
CA PRO A 315 7.41 -12.44 -29.05
C PRO A 315 8.46 -11.32 -29.17
N ILE A 316 8.12 -10.15 -28.62
CA ILE A 316 8.97 -8.95 -28.58
C ILE A 316 8.93 -8.33 -27.18
N GLY A 317 10.09 -7.87 -26.70
CA GLY A 317 10.23 -7.23 -25.39
C GLY A 317 10.50 -5.73 -25.49
N MET A 318 10.02 -4.99 -24.49
CA MET A 318 10.32 -3.58 -24.23
C MET A 318 10.89 -3.45 -22.83
N LEU A 319 12.12 -2.94 -22.71
CA LEU A 319 12.77 -2.70 -21.42
C LEU A 319 12.93 -1.20 -21.17
N GLU A 320 12.48 -0.74 -20.01
CA GLU A 320 12.79 0.58 -19.47
C GLU A 320 13.36 0.46 -18.07
N ILE A 321 14.46 1.17 -17.77
CA ILE A 321 14.84 1.45 -16.38
C ILE A 321 14.06 2.69 -15.94
N ALA A 322 12.89 2.48 -15.36
CA ALA A 322 11.91 3.53 -15.13
C ALA A 322 12.07 4.15 -13.74
N ASP A 323 12.33 5.45 -13.71
CA ASP A 323 12.17 6.29 -12.52
C ASP A 323 10.69 6.37 -12.11
N SER A 324 10.34 5.72 -11.00
CA SER A 324 8.97 5.45 -10.56
C SER A 324 8.70 6.01 -9.17
N TYR A 325 7.45 6.41 -8.92
CA TYR A 325 7.05 7.19 -7.76
C TYR A 325 5.83 6.60 -7.05
N ARG A 326 5.94 6.33 -5.74
CA ARG A 326 4.85 5.84 -4.90
C ARG A 326 4.78 6.67 -3.63
N TYR A 327 3.63 7.26 -3.32
CA TYR A 327 3.45 8.16 -2.17
C TYR A 327 3.22 7.38 -0.86
N GLU A 328 4.19 6.53 -0.49
CA GLU A 328 4.23 5.75 0.76
C GLU A 328 4.10 6.64 2.01
N GLN A 329 3.66 6.14 3.17
CA GLN A 329 3.69 6.98 4.38
C GLN A 329 5.15 7.24 4.82
N PRO A 330 5.46 8.40 5.42
CA PRO A 330 6.83 8.72 5.85
C PRO A 330 7.45 7.64 6.75
N GLY A 331 6.67 7.12 7.71
CA GLY A 331 7.10 6.05 8.64
C GLY A 331 7.25 4.66 8.01
N GLU A 332 6.86 4.48 6.74
CA GLU A 332 7.03 3.23 6.01
C GLU A 332 8.35 3.19 5.23
N THR A 333 9.02 4.34 5.05
CA THR A 333 10.21 4.42 4.19
C THR A 333 11.46 3.84 4.86
N VAL A 334 12.21 3.05 4.08
CA VAL A 334 13.46 2.39 4.50
C VAL A 334 14.46 2.48 3.36
N LEU A 335 15.65 3.01 3.66
CA LEU A 335 16.72 3.25 2.68
C LEU A 335 16.99 1.97 1.86
N CYS A 336 17.13 2.09 0.54
CA CYS A 336 17.35 0.98 -0.40
C CYS A 336 16.26 -0.11 -0.44
N PHE A 337 15.14 0.01 0.29
CA PHE A 337 14.14 -1.06 0.41
C PHE A 337 12.71 -0.61 0.17
N ARG A 338 12.24 0.44 0.87
CA ARG A 338 10.90 1.01 0.69
C ARG A 338 11.02 2.51 0.48
N LEU A 339 10.76 2.94 -0.74
CA LEU A 339 11.10 4.27 -1.23
C LEU A 339 9.88 4.96 -1.83
N ARG A 340 9.91 6.28 -1.87
CA ARG A 340 8.89 7.06 -2.60
C ARG A 340 9.28 7.36 -4.04
N ARG A 341 10.58 7.35 -4.33
CA ARG A 341 11.16 7.41 -5.69
C ARG A 341 12.20 6.30 -5.83
N PHE A 342 12.13 5.52 -6.90
CA PHE A 342 13.05 4.42 -7.15
C PHE A 342 13.12 4.09 -8.65
N TYR A 343 14.22 3.46 -9.06
CA TYR A 343 14.36 2.93 -10.41
C TYR A 343 13.86 1.49 -10.46
N MET A 344 12.97 1.20 -11.39
CA MET A 344 12.44 -0.14 -11.63
C MET A 344 12.86 -0.61 -13.03
N PRO A 345 13.61 -1.71 -13.16
CA PRO A 345 13.78 -2.37 -14.46
C PRO A 345 12.46 -3.02 -14.85
N ASP A 346 11.77 -2.44 -15.83
CA ASP A 346 10.43 -2.84 -16.25
C ASP A 346 10.47 -3.42 -17.66
N LEU A 347 10.22 -4.72 -17.77
CA LEU A 347 10.25 -5.49 -19.02
C LEU A 347 8.85 -5.96 -19.38
N HIS A 348 8.29 -5.42 -20.46
CA HIS A 348 7.04 -5.89 -21.03
C HIS A 348 7.32 -6.78 -22.23
N ILE A 349 6.77 -7.99 -22.23
CA ILE A 349 6.91 -8.92 -23.35
C ILE A 349 5.54 -9.15 -23.96
N PHE A 350 5.42 -8.85 -25.26
CA PHE A 350 4.21 -9.05 -26.04
C PHE A 350 4.33 -10.37 -26.78
N THR A 351 3.37 -11.26 -26.57
CA THR A 351 3.35 -12.61 -27.17
C THR A 351 2.12 -12.80 -28.04
N LYS A 352 2.15 -13.84 -28.88
CA LYS A 352 1.03 -14.15 -29.78
C LYS A 352 -0.22 -14.60 -29.05
N ASP A 353 -0.03 -15.46 -28.04
CA ASP A 353 -1.09 -16.12 -27.28
C ASP A 353 -0.55 -16.56 -25.91
N LEU A 354 -1.42 -17.15 -25.09
CA LEU A 354 -1.10 -17.62 -23.75
C LEU A 354 -0.05 -18.75 -23.76
N GLY A 355 -0.09 -19.64 -24.76
CA GLY A 355 0.88 -20.72 -24.90
C GLY A 355 2.29 -20.16 -25.07
N ASN A 356 2.45 -19.21 -26.00
CA ASN A 356 3.72 -18.52 -26.19
C ASN A 356 4.13 -17.67 -24.98
N ALA A 357 3.17 -17.08 -24.26
CA ALA A 357 3.45 -16.36 -23.00
C ALA A 357 4.05 -17.29 -21.94
N MET A 358 3.47 -18.47 -21.74
CA MET A 358 3.97 -19.48 -20.79
C MET A 358 5.38 -19.94 -21.14
N GLU A 359 5.68 -20.19 -22.43
CA GLU A 359 7.02 -20.57 -22.87
C GLU A 359 8.08 -19.50 -22.57
N VAL A 360 7.77 -18.23 -22.86
CA VAL A 360 8.69 -17.13 -22.59
C VAL A 360 8.84 -16.88 -21.09
N ALA A 361 7.75 -17.00 -20.32
CA ALA A 361 7.78 -16.86 -18.87
C ALA A 361 8.69 -17.91 -18.20
N LEU A 362 8.74 -19.15 -18.69
CA LEU A 362 9.68 -20.17 -18.19
C LEU A 362 11.15 -19.79 -18.42
N LYS A 363 11.47 -19.19 -19.57
CA LYS A 363 12.84 -18.70 -19.85
C LYS A 363 13.21 -17.55 -18.93
N LEU A 364 12.29 -16.61 -18.72
CA LEU A 364 12.49 -15.49 -17.82
C LEU A 364 12.65 -15.97 -16.37
N HIS A 365 11.82 -16.91 -15.93
CA HIS A 365 11.89 -17.53 -14.61
C HIS A 365 13.25 -18.19 -14.37
N GLU A 366 13.75 -18.95 -15.35
CA GLU A 366 15.07 -19.58 -15.26
C GLU A 366 16.20 -18.56 -15.08
N ILE A 367 16.18 -17.45 -15.82
CA ILE A 367 17.15 -16.36 -15.66
C ILE A 367 17.06 -15.79 -14.24
N ILE A 368 15.86 -15.43 -13.76
CA ILE A 368 15.66 -14.85 -12.42
C ILE A 368 16.24 -15.77 -11.32
N PHE A 369 15.89 -17.05 -11.35
CA PHE A 369 16.36 -18.01 -10.36
C PHE A 369 17.86 -18.31 -10.48
N ARG A 370 18.39 -18.35 -11.70
CA ARG A 370 19.84 -18.49 -11.91
C ARG A 370 20.60 -17.32 -11.30
N GLU A 371 20.13 -16.09 -11.49
CA GLU A 371 20.82 -14.90 -11.00
C GLU A 371 20.78 -14.76 -9.48
N ILE A 372 19.64 -15.03 -8.83
CA ILE A 372 19.58 -14.97 -7.36
C ILE A 372 20.47 -16.05 -6.71
N ARG A 373 20.56 -17.23 -7.33
CA ARG A 373 21.41 -18.34 -6.85
C ARG A 373 22.90 -18.04 -6.96
N LYS A 374 23.34 -17.25 -7.95
CA LYS A 374 24.73 -16.75 -8.02
C LYS A 374 25.11 -15.88 -6.81
N LEU A 375 24.11 -15.25 -6.17
CA LEU A 375 24.30 -14.46 -4.94
C LEU A 375 24.26 -15.32 -3.67
N GLY A 376 24.18 -16.66 -3.79
CA GLY A 376 24.03 -17.58 -2.67
C GLY A 376 22.68 -17.45 -1.96
N ARG A 377 21.66 -16.93 -2.66
CA ARG A 377 20.30 -16.75 -2.17
C ARG A 377 19.31 -17.50 -3.05
N ASP A 378 18.08 -17.60 -2.58
CA ASP A 378 17.01 -18.21 -3.35
C ASP A 378 15.68 -17.49 -3.11
N TYR A 379 14.72 -17.69 -4.01
CA TYR A 379 13.37 -17.17 -3.86
C TYR A 379 12.38 -18.28 -3.53
N VAL A 380 11.21 -17.88 -3.03
CA VAL A 380 10.00 -18.69 -2.96
C VAL A 380 8.87 -17.92 -3.62
N SER A 381 8.14 -18.58 -4.51
CA SER A 381 7.14 -17.92 -5.34
C SER A 381 5.72 -17.99 -4.77
N LEU A 382 5.01 -16.88 -4.91
CA LEU A 382 3.55 -16.80 -4.83
C LEU A 382 3.00 -16.55 -6.24
N TYR A 383 2.24 -17.49 -6.77
CA TYR A 383 1.54 -17.33 -8.06
C TYR A 383 0.07 -17.00 -7.82
N ASN A 384 -0.38 -15.84 -8.31
CA ASN A 384 -1.79 -15.48 -8.32
C ASN A 384 -2.39 -15.88 -9.68
N VAL A 385 -3.38 -16.76 -9.67
CA VAL A 385 -4.01 -17.28 -10.90
C VAL A 385 -5.54 -17.28 -10.77
N THR A 386 -6.25 -17.23 -11.89
CA THR A 386 -7.70 -17.46 -11.88
C THR A 386 -8.00 -18.95 -11.68
N LYS A 387 -9.20 -19.26 -11.18
CA LYS A 387 -9.67 -20.65 -11.07
C LYS A 387 -9.64 -21.41 -12.39
N GLN A 388 -10.01 -20.76 -13.50
CA GLN A 388 -9.92 -21.34 -14.83
C GLN A 388 -8.47 -21.71 -15.19
N PHE A 389 -7.53 -20.76 -15.05
CA PHE A 389 -6.12 -21.01 -15.35
C PHE A 389 -5.54 -22.14 -14.49
N TYR A 390 -5.90 -22.16 -13.20
CA TYR A 390 -5.47 -23.23 -12.29
C TYR A 390 -5.91 -24.62 -12.77
N ASN A 391 -7.16 -24.75 -13.23
CA ASN A 391 -7.70 -26.02 -13.70
C ASN A 391 -7.13 -26.45 -15.05
N GLU A 392 -6.97 -25.52 -15.99
CA GLU A 392 -6.53 -25.79 -17.36
C GLU A 392 -5.01 -25.94 -17.49
N HIS A 393 -4.23 -25.28 -16.63
CA HIS A 393 -2.78 -25.17 -16.73
C HIS A 393 -2.05 -25.59 -15.45
N LYS A 394 -2.60 -26.55 -14.70
CA LYS A 394 -1.95 -27.08 -13.50
C LYS A 394 -0.55 -27.63 -13.78
N ASP A 395 -0.35 -28.32 -14.90
CA ASP A 395 0.94 -28.88 -15.30
C ASP A 395 2.02 -27.80 -15.47
N TYR A 396 1.63 -26.61 -15.93
CA TYR A 396 2.53 -25.47 -16.03
C TYR A 396 2.98 -24.96 -14.65
N LEU A 397 2.07 -24.92 -13.68
CA LEU A 397 2.40 -24.56 -12.29
C LEU A 397 3.31 -25.62 -11.65
N ILE A 398 3.08 -26.91 -11.94
CA ILE A 398 3.97 -27.99 -11.48
C ILE A 398 5.37 -27.83 -12.11
N GLU A 399 5.45 -27.47 -13.39
CA GLU A 399 6.73 -27.22 -14.06
C GLU A 399 7.49 -26.04 -13.43
N LEU A 400 6.80 -24.97 -13.03
CA LEU A 400 7.41 -23.89 -12.26
C LEU A 400 7.98 -24.40 -10.93
N ALA A 401 7.21 -25.18 -10.16
CA ALA A 401 7.69 -25.79 -8.92
C ALA A 401 8.92 -26.68 -9.14
N LYS A 402 8.94 -27.47 -10.22
CA LYS A 402 10.10 -28.30 -10.60
C LYS A 402 11.35 -27.48 -10.88
N ARG A 403 11.23 -26.36 -11.58
CA ARG A 403 12.36 -25.45 -11.87
C ARG A 403 12.88 -24.74 -10.63
N GLU A 404 11.98 -24.39 -9.72
CA GLU A 404 12.37 -23.87 -8.40
C GLU A 404 13.02 -24.93 -7.52
N GLY A 405 12.70 -26.21 -7.75
CA GLY A 405 13.19 -27.35 -6.98
C GLY A 405 12.55 -27.48 -5.60
N LYS A 406 11.43 -26.79 -5.36
CA LYS A 406 10.75 -26.67 -4.07
C LYS A 406 9.25 -26.43 -4.24
N PRO A 407 8.42 -26.63 -3.19
CA PRO A 407 7.01 -26.31 -3.26
C PRO A 407 6.76 -24.80 -3.44
N ILE A 408 5.70 -24.47 -4.16
CA ILE A 408 5.28 -23.09 -4.45
C ILE A 408 3.93 -22.80 -3.79
N LEU A 409 3.67 -21.53 -3.47
CA LEU A 409 2.37 -21.08 -3.01
C LEU A 409 1.55 -20.57 -4.20
N VAL A 410 0.32 -21.03 -4.35
CA VAL A 410 -0.61 -20.60 -5.40
C VAL A 410 -1.86 -20.02 -4.74
N ARG A 411 -2.19 -18.77 -5.06
CA ARG A 411 -3.46 -18.15 -4.71
C ARG A 411 -4.39 -18.26 -5.91
N VAL A 412 -5.48 -19.00 -5.74
CA VAL A 412 -6.50 -19.19 -6.76
C VAL A 412 -7.61 -18.17 -6.53
N LEU A 413 -7.77 -17.24 -7.46
CA LEU A 413 -8.78 -16.20 -7.45
C LEU A 413 -10.09 -16.73 -8.06
N PRO A 414 -11.26 -16.32 -7.54
CA PRO A 414 -12.55 -16.61 -8.16
C PRO A 414 -12.60 -16.04 -9.59
N GLU A 415 -13.44 -16.63 -10.44
CA GLU A 415 -13.64 -16.10 -11.80
C GLU A 415 -14.13 -14.65 -11.72
N GLN A 416 -13.46 -13.76 -12.43
CA GLN A 416 -13.95 -12.40 -12.64
C GLN A 416 -15.14 -12.51 -13.61
N LYS A 417 -16.34 -12.16 -13.12
CA LYS A 417 -17.55 -12.08 -13.93
C LYS A 417 -17.50 -10.94 -14.93
#